data_AF-A0AAW2TFV7-F1
#
_entry.id   AF-A0AAW2TFV7-F1
#
_cell.length_a   1.000
_cell.length_b   1.000
_cell.length_c   1.000
_cell.angle_alpha   90.00
_cell.angle_beta   90.00
_cell.angle_gamma   90.00
#
_symmetry.space_group_name_H-M   'P 1'
#
loop_
_entity.id
_entity.type
_entity.pdbx_description
1 polymer ?
#
loop_
_entity_poly.entity_id
_entity_poly.type
_entity_poly.pdbx_seq_one_letter_code
_entity_poly.pdbx_strand_id
1 'polypeptide(L)'
;MDRRAVYGPRDGTVLSQQLQHRSDDIPEGEATITLEDVQIIWALPIDGLPVTGLDIERSTEEWQIYCREYLGFSPDEEAFKGSRLHTHAIMNFIRTVEITHDTPRPTVVQYTRCIAMLLLGGLMCPDSSGNMVPLLYLSKLEEINAARNYSWGSAVLAFLYRELCHASLKGKAAIGGALQLLQFIWQPYDMDSDRIMAYAADFTPELWRSACPLIFYAIVEIIIPSGFFANLG
;
A
#
# COMPACT_ATOMS: atom_id res chain seq x y z
N MET A 1 6.98 -11.46 64.33
CA MET A 1 7.06 -10.00 64.54
C MET A 1 7.07 -9.33 63.19
N ASP A 2 6.22 -8.31 63.08
CA ASP A 2 5.59 -7.73 61.91
C ASP A 2 6.55 -6.90 61.02
N ARG A 3 6.45 -7.06 59.69
CA ARG A 3 7.02 -6.13 58.69
C ARG A 3 5.85 -5.36 58.06
N ARG A 4 5.49 -4.22 58.64
CA ARG A 4 4.52 -3.28 58.08
C ARG A 4 5.17 -2.33 57.08
N ALA A 5 4.63 -2.38 55.85
CA ALA A 5 4.23 -1.28 54.98
C ALA A 5 5.01 0.05 55.03
N VAL A 6 5.68 0.37 53.92
CA VAL A 6 5.79 1.75 53.41
C VAL A 6 5.35 1.73 51.94
N TYR A 7 4.05 1.63 51.71
CA TYR A 7 3.43 2.06 50.46
C TYR A 7 2.90 3.46 50.72
N GLY A 8 3.59 4.48 50.20
CA GLY A 8 3.02 5.82 50.04
C GLY A 8 1.92 5.80 48.96
N PRO A 9 0.97 6.73 48.98
CA PRO A 9 -0.14 6.74 48.04
C PRO A 9 0.41 6.88 46.61
N ARG A 10 0.09 5.91 45.75
CA ARG A 10 0.25 6.03 44.30
C ARG A 10 -0.79 7.04 43.83
N ASP A 11 -0.40 8.32 43.79
CA ASP A 11 -1.23 9.37 43.20
C ASP A 11 -1.45 9.05 41.72
N GLY A 12 -2.63 8.51 41.42
CA GLY A 12 -3.10 8.30 40.05
C GLY A 12 -3.16 9.59 39.23
N THR A 13 -3.08 10.74 39.90
CA THR A 13 -2.97 12.08 39.32
C THR A 13 -1.64 12.33 38.62
N VAL A 14 -0.53 11.74 39.09
CA VAL A 14 0.81 11.94 38.49
C VAL A 14 0.97 11.06 37.25
N LEU A 15 0.46 9.83 37.28
CA LEU A 15 0.43 8.95 36.11
C LEU A 15 -0.58 9.45 35.07
N SER A 16 -1.72 10.00 35.47
CA SER A 16 -2.63 10.64 34.53
C SER A 16 -2.03 11.90 33.94
N GLN A 17 -1.32 12.73 34.72
CA GLN A 17 -0.60 13.90 34.19
C GLN A 17 0.57 13.52 33.28
N GLN A 18 1.31 12.45 33.57
CA GLN A 18 2.38 11.95 32.69
C GLN A 18 1.85 11.32 31.42
N LEU A 19 0.72 10.59 31.48
CA LEU A 19 0.05 10.05 30.30
C LEU A 19 -0.56 11.16 29.45
N GLN A 20 -1.10 12.21 30.09
CA GLN A 20 -1.72 13.35 29.43
C GLN A 20 -0.65 14.25 28.77
N HIS A 21 0.49 14.48 29.43
CA HIS A 21 1.62 15.18 28.84
C HIS A 21 2.34 14.36 27.73
N ARG A 22 2.19 13.03 27.70
CA ARG A 22 2.70 12.16 26.62
C ARG A 22 1.74 12.01 25.45
N SER A 23 0.44 12.23 25.65
CA SER A 23 -0.55 12.31 24.56
C SER A 23 -0.52 13.64 23.82
N ASP A 24 0.06 14.68 24.44
CA ASP A 24 0.24 16.00 23.83
C ASP A 24 1.48 16.10 22.92
N ASP A 25 2.32 15.05 22.89
CA ASP A 25 3.52 14.94 22.04
C ASP A 25 3.30 14.01 20.83
N ILE A 26 2.06 13.86 20.36
CA ILE A 26 1.88 13.49 18.95
C ILE A 26 2.15 14.78 18.19
N PRO A 27 3.28 14.90 17.45
CA PRO A 27 3.39 16.03 16.55
C PRO A 27 2.16 16.00 15.67
N GLU A 28 1.42 17.09 15.60
CA GLU A 28 0.45 17.36 14.53
C GLU A 28 1.22 17.49 13.19
N GLY A 29 2.04 16.49 12.90
CA GLY A 29 2.83 16.33 11.70
C GLY A 29 1.96 15.63 10.68
N GLU A 30 1.79 16.28 9.54
CA GLU A 30 1.30 15.65 8.33
C GLU A 30 2.07 14.33 8.13
N ALA A 31 1.39 13.19 8.34
CA ALA A 31 1.96 11.86 8.13
C ALA A 31 2.27 11.70 6.63
N THR A 32 3.47 12.13 6.25
CA THR A 32 3.93 12.17 4.86
C THR A 32 4.76 10.94 4.61
N ILE A 33 4.20 9.98 3.88
CA ILE A 33 4.93 8.76 3.46
C ILE A 33 6.04 9.13 2.48
N THR A 34 7.28 8.75 2.78
CA THR A 34 8.42 9.03 1.89
C THR A 34 8.73 7.86 0.95
N LEU A 35 9.68 8.06 0.03
CA LEU A 35 10.17 6.97 -0.82
C LEU A 35 10.87 5.89 0.03
N GLU A 36 11.62 6.30 1.04
CA GLU A 36 12.29 5.38 1.97
C GLU A 36 11.26 4.51 2.71
N ASP A 37 10.13 5.07 3.13
CA ASP A 37 9.03 4.28 3.71
C ASP A 37 8.52 3.23 2.72
N VAL A 38 8.28 3.59 1.45
CA VAL A 38 7.83 2.64 0.42
C VAL A 38 8.86 1.54 0.17
N GLN A 39 10.15 1.89 0.13
CA GLN A 39 11.23 0.93 -0.03
C GLN A 39 11.28 -0.05 1.15
N ILE A 40 11.13 0.43 2.38
CA ILE A 40 11.21 -0.41 3.58
C ILE A 40 9.97 -1.30 3.73
N ILE A 41 8.77 -0.72 3.59
CA ILE A 41 7.51 -1.42 3.87
C ILE A 41 7.21 -2.44 2.77
N TRP A 42 7.40 -2.07 1.50
CA TRP A 42 6.99 -2.91 0.36
C TRP A 42 8.15 -3.53 -0.40
N ALA A 43 9.40 -3.29 0.01
CA ALA A 43 10.61 -3.78 -0.66
C ALA A 43 10.66 -3.40 -2.16
N LEU A 44 10.09 -2.25 -2.52
CA LEU A 44 10.06 -1.78 -3.90
C LEU A 44 11.30 -0.94 -4.23
N PRO A 45 11.83 -1.06 -5.46
CA PRO A 45 12.89 -0.18 -5.93
C PRO A 45 12.38 1.26 -6.05
N ILE A 46 13.09 2.19 -5.42
CA ILE A 46 12.83 3.64 -5.50
C ILE A 46 13.79 4.36 -6.46
N ASP A 47 14.88 3.70 -6.84
CA ASP A 47 15.77 4.15 -7.91
C ASP A 47 15.42 3.45 -9.23
N GLY A 48 15.81 4.07 -10.34
CA GLY A 48 15.70 3.48 -11.68
C GLY A 48 14.84 4.30 -12.64
N LEU A 49 14.42 3.64 -13.73
CA LEU A 49 13.64 4.27 -14.78
C LEU A 49 12.23 4.64 -14.29
N PRO A 50 11.69 5.80 -14.70
CA PRO A 50 10.32 6.15 -14.35
C PRO A 50 9.33 5.19 -15.02
N VAL A 51 8.28 4.80 -14.28
CA VAL A 51 7.17 4.00 -14.81
C VAL A 51 6.22 4.95 -15.55
N THR A 52 6.60 5.32 -16.77
CA THR A 52 5.80 6.18 -17.65
C THR A 52 5.59 5.49 -18.98
N GLY A 53 4.55 5.91 -19.70
CA GLY A 53 4.44 5.59 -21.10
C GLY A 53 3.33 6.38 -21.75
N LEU A 54 3.33 6.33 -23.06
CA LEU A 54 2.28 6.92 -23.88
C LEU A 54 1.10 5.95 -23.88
N ASP A 55 -0.11 6.49 -23.77
CA ASP A 55 -1.29 5.77 -24.23
C ASP A 55 -1.16 5.64 -25.74
N ILE A 56 -0.50 4.56 -26.17
CA ILE A 56 -0.43 4.20 -27.58
C ILE A 56 -1.84 3.78 -27.96
N GLU A 57 -2.44 4.51 -28.89
CA GLU A 57 -3.71 4.14 -29.48
C GLU A 57 -3.53 2.81 -30.22
N ARG A 58 -4.09 1.76 -29.63
CA ARG A 58 -4.24 0.43 -30.23
C ARG A 58 -5.71 0.13 -30.34
N SER A 59 -6.10 -0.56 -31.41
CA SER A 59 -7.44 -1.14 -31.52
C SER A 59 -7.63 -2.22 -30.45
N THR A 60 -8.89 -2.57 -30.17
CA THR A 60 -9.20 -3.71 -29.28
C THR A 60 -8.53 -4.99 -29.77
N GLU A 61 -8.54 -5.25 -31.09
CA GLU A 61 -7.91 -6.44 -31.69
C GLU A 61 -6.39 -6.47 -31.45
N GLU A 62 -5.73 -5.32 -31.59
CA GLU A 62 -4.29 -5.20 -31.30
C GLU A 62 -4.01 -5.46 -29.81
N TRP A 63 -4.88 -4.99 -28.90
CA TRP A 63 -4.77 -5.29 -27.49
C TRP A 63 -5.01 -6.76 -27.16
N GLN A 64 -5.93 -7.42 -27.86
CA GLN A 64 -6.18 -8.86 -27.72
C GLN A 64 -4.97 -9.68 -28.15
N ILE A 65 -4.35 -9.33 -29.28
CA ILE A 65 -3.11 -9.96 -29.76
C ILE A 65 -1.98 -9.72 -28.75
N TYR A 66 -1.84 -8.49 -28.25
CA TYR A 66 -0.82 -8.13 -27.27
C TYR A 66 -0.98 -8.88 -25.94
N CYS A 67 -2.22 -9.02 -25.44
CA CYS A 67 -2.50 -9.83 -24.26
C CYS A 67 -2.22 -11.31 -24.51
N ARG A 68 -2.57 -11.84 -25.68
CA ARG A 68 -2.28 -13.24 -26.03
C ARG A 68 -0.79 -13.54 -25.98
N GLU A 69 0.03 -12.65 -26.53
CA GLU A 69 1.48 -12.80 -26.56
C GLU A 69 2.08 -12.76 -25.15
N TYR A 70 1.76 -11.72 -24.37
CA TYR A 70 2.45 -11.46 -23.09
C TYR A 70 1.77 -12.08 -21.86
N LEU A 71 0.45 -12.24 -21.86
CA LEU A 71 -0.33 -12.82 -20.76
C LEU A 71 -0.76 -14.27 -21.03
N GLY A 72 -0.65 -14.75 -22.27
CA GLY A 72 -1.02 -16.13 -22.63
C GLY A 72 -2.50 -16.35 -22.90
N PHE A 73 -3.32 -15.30 -22.90
CA PHE A 73 -4.73 -15.37 -23.24
C PHE A 73 -5.22 -14.11 -23.94
N SER A 74 -6.33 -14.25 -24.67
CA SER A 74 -6.96 -13.16 -25.41
C SER A 74 -8.27 -12.80 -24.69
N PRO A 75 -8.36 -11.66 -24.00
CA PRO A 75 -9.60 -11.22 -23.36
C PRO A 75 -10.68 -10.90 -24.40
N ASP A 76 -11.95 -11.04 -24.01
CA ASP A 76 -13.09 -10.59 -24.82
C ASP A 76 -13.10 -9.06 -24.97
N GLU A 77 -13.79 -8.55 -25.99
CA GLU A 77 -13.83 -7.10 -26.27
C GLU A 77 -14.39 -6.30 -25.09
N GLU A 78 -15.39 -6.85 -24.38
CA GLU A 78 -16.00 -6.24 -23.21
C GLU A 78 -15.06 -6.17 -22.00
N ALA A 79 -13.95 -6.92 -22.01
CA ALA A 79 -12.94 -6.85 -20.97
C ALA A 79 -12.08 -5.58 -21.06
N PHE A 80 -12.17 -4.81 -22.17
CA PHE A 80 -11.38 -3.61 -22.40
C PHE A 80 -12.18 -2.32 -22.20
N LYS A 81 -11.47 -1.29 -21.74
CA LYS A 81 -11.95 0.10 -21.76
C LYS A 81 -10.79 1.00 -22.13
N GLY A 82 -10.63 1.25 -23.42
CA GLY A 82 -9.42 1.90 -23.96
C GLY A 82 -8.18 1.06 -23.69
N SER A 83 -7.09 1.67 -23.20
CA SER A 83 -5.83 1.00 -22.84
C SER A 83 -5.86 0.26 -21.50
N ARG A 84 -7.04 -0.14 -21.02
CA ARG A 84 -7.23 -0.75 -19.69
C ARG A 84 -7.95 -2.09 -19.81
N LEU A 85 -7.55 -3.04 -18.98
CA LEU A 85 -8.07 -4.40 -18.94
C LEU A 85 -8.73 -4.70 -17.59
N HIS A 86 -9.89 -5.37 -17.62
CA HIS A 86 -10.60 -5.80 -16.43
C HIS A 86 -9.78 -6.83 -15.63
N THR A 87 -9.55 -6.57 -14.34
CA THR A 87 -8.81 -7.48 -13.45
C THR A 87 -9.49 -8.84 -13.34
N HIS A 88 -10.83 -8.88 -13.49
CA HIS A 88 -11.60 -10.13 -13.53
C HIS A 88 -11.20 -11.05 -14.69
N ALA A 89 -10.90 -10.50 -15.87
CA ALA A 89 -10.45 -11.31 -17.01
C ALA A 89 -9.13 -12.04 -16.70
N ILE A 90 -8.18 -11.33 -16.08
CA ILE A 90 -6.90 -11.90 -15.63
C ILE A 90 -7.12 -12.95 -14.53
N MET A 91 -7.98 -12.66 -13.55
CA MET A 91 -8.29 -13.59 -12.46
C MET A 91 -8.93 -14.88 -12.96
N ASN A 92 -9.86 -14.79 -13.92
CA ASN A 92 -10.49 -15.97 -14.51
C ASN A 92 -9.45 -16.83 -15.25
N PHE A 93 -8.58 -16.21 -16.05
CA PHE A 93 -7.51 -16.94 -16.71
C PHE A 93 -6.59 -17.66 -15.71
N ILE A 94 -6.07 -16.95 -14.70
CA ILE A 94 -5.20 -17.54 -13.67
C ILE A 94 -5.87 -18.74 -12.98
N ARG A 95 -7.17 -18.67 -12.69
CA ARG A 95 -7.91 -19.78 -12.05
C ARG A 95 -8.04 -21.02 -12.94
N THR A 96 -7.94 -20.86 -14.26
CA THR A 96 -8.03 -21.98 -15.21
C THR A 96 -6.67 -22.62 -15.51
N VAL A 97 -5.57 -21.97 -15.16
CA VAL A 97 -4.21 -22.43 -15.46
C VAL A 97 -3.59 -23.07 -14.22
N GLU A 98 -3.19 -24.33 -14.34
CA GLU A 98 -2.41 -25.03 -13.32
C GLU A 98 -0.91 -24.91 -13.64
N ILE A 99 -0.11 -24.42 -12.67
CA ILE A 99 1.35 -24.33 -12.80
C ILE A 99 1.99 -25.48 -12.01
N THR A 100 2.63 -26.39 -12.74
CA THR A 100 3.41 -27.52 -12.21
C THR A 100 4.90 -27.38 -12.50
N HIS A 101 5.74 -28.25 -11.94
CA HIS A 101 7.20 -28.25 -12.17
C HIS A 101 7.59 -28.48 -13.64
N ASP A 102 6.74 -29.13 -14.43
CA ASP A 102 6.97 -29.44 -15.84
C ASP A 102 6.44 -28.34 -16.78
N THR A 103 5.87 -27.27 -16.23
CA THR A 103 5.29 -26.18 -17.03
C THR A 103 6.37 -25.48 -17.86
N PRO A 104 6.17 -25.29 -19.17
CA PRO A 104 7.11 -24.58 -20.01
C PRO A 104 7.37 -23.16 -19.49
N ARG A 105 8.65 -22.75 -19.53
CA ARG A 105 9.08 -21.42 -19.07
C ARG A 105 8.26 -20.26 -19.66
N PRO A 106 7.89 -20.24 -20.96
CA PRO A 106 7.06 -19.15 -21.50
C PRO A 106 5.71 -19.00 -20.79
N THR A 107 5.04 -20.11 -20.48
CA THR A 107 3.76 -20.14 -19.76
C THR A 107 3.91 -19.65 -18.33
N VAL A 108 4.98 -20.06 -17.63
CA VAL A 108 5.29 -19.55 -16.27
C VAL A 108 5.51 -18.05 -16.30
N VAL A 109 6.22 -17.53 -17.31
CA VAL A 109 6.46 -16.08 -17.44
C VAL A 109 5.15 -15.33 -17.72
N GLN A 110 4.31 -15.83 -18.63
CA GLN A 110 2.99 -15.25 -18.90
C GLN A 110 2.11 -15.21 -17.64
N TYR A 111 2.04 -16.33 -16.90
CA TYR A 111 1.34 -16.42 -15.62
C TYR A 111 1.89 -15.44 -14.58
N THR A 112 3.22 -15.28 -14.52
CA THR A 112 3.88 -14.31 -13.64
C THR A 112 3.48 -12.87 -14.00
N ARG A 113 3.41 -12.53 -15.30
CA ARG A 113 2.93 -11.20 -15.73
C ARG A 113 1.47 -10.97 -15.34
N CYS A 114 0.62 -11.98 -15.42
CA CYS A 114 -0.77 -11.90 -14.96
C CYS A 114 -0.83 -11.55 -13.46
N ILE A 115 -0.04 -12.22 -12.62
CA ILE A 115 0.05 -11.91 -11.18
C ILE A 115 0.56 -10.48 -10.97
N ALA A 116 1.63 -10.09 -11.64
CA ALA A 116 2.20 -8.75 -11.52
C ALA A 116 1.17 -7.66 -11.91
N MET A 117 0.40 -7.87 -12.97
CA MET A 117 -0.68 -6.97 -13.38
C MET A 117 -1.77 -6.86 -12.31
N LEU A 118 -2.14 -7.96 -11.65
CA LEU A 118 -3.11 -7.93 -10.55
C LEU A 118 -2.57 -7.20 -9.32
N LEU A 119 -1.29 -7.40 -8.96
CA LEU A 119 -0.65 -6.66 -7.88
C LEU A 119 -0.59 -5.16 -8.20
N LEU A 120 -0.24 -4.80 -9.44
CA LEU A 120 -0.18 -3.43 -9.89
C LEU A 120 -1.54 -2.74 -9.89
N GLY A 121 -2.59 -3.41 -10.39
CA GLY A 121 -3.93 -2.85 -10.47
C GLY A 121 -4.77 -2.97 -9.20
N GLY A 122 -4.42 -3.85 -8.27
CA GLY A 122 -5.22 -4.14 -7.08
C GLY A 122 -4.60 -3.68 -5.76
N LEU A 123 -3.27 -3.65 -5.67
CA LEU A 123 -2.56 -3.29 -4.44
C LEU A 123 -1.76 -2.01 -4.63
N MET A 124 -0.96 -1.94 -5.68
CA MET A 124 0.06 -0.89 -5.83
C MET A 124 -0.48 0.43 -6.36
N CYS A 125 -1.26 0.36 -7.44
CA CYS A 125 -1.85 1.50 -8.11
C CYS A 125 -3.33 1.27 -8.42
N PRO A 126 -4.17 0.85 -7.44
CA PRO A 126 -5.58 0.62 -7.69
C PRO A 126 -6.29 1.95 -7.96
N ASP A 127 -7.05 2.04 -9.04
CA ASP A 127 -7.91 3.21 -9.23
C ASP A 127 -9.12 3.14 -8.28
N SER A 128 -9.92 4.20 -8.26
CA SER A 128 -11.13 4.27 -7.42
C SER A 128 -12.19 3.19 -7.74
N SER A 129 -12.10 2.51 -8.88
CA SER A 129 -12.99 1.40 -9.24
C SER A 129 -12.46 0.02 -8.83
N GLY A 130 -11.15 -0.11 -8.62
CA GLY A 130 -10.46 -1.33 -8.19
C GLY A 130 -10.57 -2.51 -9.16
N ASN A 131 -11.15 -2.32 -10.36
CA ASN A 131 -11.52 -3.42 -11.26
C ASN A 131 -10.81 -3.36 -12.62
N MET A 132 -9.92 -2.38 -12.82
CA MET A 132 -9.26 -2.13 -14.10
C MET A 132 -7.76 -1.84 -13.93
N VAL A 133 -6.93 -2.53 -14.71
CA VAL A 133 -5.48 -2.32 -14.74
C VAL A 133 -5.05 -1.70 -16.08
N PRO A 134 -4.26 -0.61 -16.10
CA PRO A 134 -3.68 -0.07 -17.32
C PRO A 134 -2.73 -1.05 -18.00
N LEU A 135 -2.90 -1.26 -19.31
CA LEU A 135 -2.01 -2.08 -20.15
C LEU A 135 -0.64 -1.43 -20.36
N LEU A 136 -0.48 -0.16 -19.97
CA LEU A 136 0.82 0.48 -19.81
C LEU A 136 1.77 -0.37 -18.95
N TYR A 137 1.28 -0.95 -17.86
CA TYR A 137 2.10 -1.79 -16.99
C TYR A 137 2.60 -3.04 -17.70
N LEU A 138 1.77 -3.64 -18.57
CA LEU A 138 2.18 -4.79 -19.37
C LEU A 138 3.36 -4.46 -20.28
N SER A 139 3.39 -3.23 -20.85
CA SER A 139 4.56 -2.77 -21.62
C SER A 139 5.86 -2.71 -20.83
N LYS A 140 5.78 -2.51 -19.50
CA LYS A 140 6.96 -2.53 -18.60
C LYS A 140 7.32 -3.93 -18.11
N LEU A 141 6.44 -4.90 -18.38
CA LEU A 141 6.60 -6.31 -18.02
C LEU A 141 6.91 -7.20 -19.23
N GLU A 142 6.99 -6.66 -20.46
CA GLU A 142 7.36 -7.41 -21.67
C GLU A 142 8.63 -8.23 -21.43
N GLU A 143 9.69 -7.58 -20.97
CA GLU A 143 10.87 -8.24 -20.41
C GLU A 143 10.79 -8.27 -18.88
N ILE A 144 10.25 -9.37 -18.35
CA ILE A 144 10.00 -9.49 -16.91
C ILE A 144 11.27 -9.31 -16.05
N ASN A 145 12.44 -9.66 -16.58
CA ASN A 145 13.70 -9.49 -15.88
C ASN A 145 14.14 -8.03 -15.80
N ALA A 146 13.74 -7.20 -16.78
CA ALA A 146 14.02 -5.78 -16.81
C ALA A 146 13.09 -4.98 -15.89
N ALA A 147 11.98 -5.58 -15.43
CA ALA A 147 11.03 -4.93 -14.54
C ALA A 147 11.68 -4.35 -13.27
N ARG A 148 12.73 -5.00 -12.74
CA ARG A 148 13.47 -4.51 -11.55
C ARG A 148 14.18 -3.18 -11.75
N ASN A 149 14.40 -2.76 -13.00
CA ASN A 149 15.14 -1.53 -13.33
C ASN A 149 14.24 -0.29 -13.27
N TYR A 150 12.94 -0.45 -13.03
CA TYR A 150 12.00 0.65 -12.86
C TYR A 150 11.84 1.02 -11.40
N SER A 151 11.65 2.31 -11.14
CA SER A 151 11.32 2.85 -9.83
C SER A 151 9.84 2.63 -9.50
N TRP A 152 9.48 1.39 -9.20
CA TRP A 152 8.11 1.01 -8.83
C TRP A 152 7.64 1.68 -7.54
N GLY A 153 8.55 1.89 -6.57
CA GLY A 153 8.24 2.58 -5.33
C GLY A 153 7.81 4.04 -5.58
N SER A 154 8.53 4.75 -6.45
CA SER A 154 8.13 6.11 -6.85
C SER A 154 6.81 6.13 -7.60
N ALA A 155 6.57 5.14 -8.47
CA ALA A 155 5.31 5.04 -9.20
C ALA A 155 4.11 4.86 -8.24
N VAL A 156 4.26 3.99 -7.25
CA VAL A 156 3.25 3.76 -6.20
C VAL A 156 3.01 5.02 -5.38
N LEU A 157 4.06 5.66 -4.91
CA LEU A 157 3.94 6.86 -4.08
C LEU A 157 3.29 8.03 -4.83
N ALA A 158 3.72 8.26 -6.08
CA ALA A 158 3.13 9.27 -6.94
C ALA A 158 1.65 9.00 -7.22
N PHE A 159 1.28 7.73 -7.43
CA PHE A 159 -0.11 7.35 -7.61
C PHE A 159 -0.93 7.56 -6.35
N LEU A 160 -0.42 7.18 -5.17
CA LEU A 160 -1.06 7.42 -3.88
C LEU A 160 -1.36 8.90 -3.67
N TYR A 161 -0.35 9.77 -3.83
CA TYR A 161 -0.56 11.21 -3.68
C TYR A 161 -1.56 11.77 -4.68
N ARG A 162 -1.54 11.30 -5.93
CA ARG A 162 -2.54 11.70 -6.92
C ARG A 162 -3.96 11.33 -6.49
N GLU A 163 -4.17 10.11 -5.99
CA GLU A 163 -5.49 9.68 -5.53
C GLU A 163 -5.94 10.41 -4.26
N LEU A 164 -5.03 10.74 -3.34
CA LEU A 164 -5.33 11.60 -2.18
C LEU A 164 -5.76 13.00 -2.62
N CYS A 165 -5.01 13.64 -3.53
CA CYS A 165 -5.39 14.94 -4.08
C CYS A 165 -6.74 14.86 -4.81
N HIS A 166 -6.98 13.81 -5.59
CA HIS A 166 -8.25 13.59 -6.26
C HIS A 166 -9.41 13.42 -5.27
N ALA A 167 -9.20 12.68 -4.18
CA ALA A 167 -10.21 12.46 -3.15
C ALA A 167 -10.60 13.74 -2.39
N SER A 168 -9.69 14.70 -2.27
CA SER A 168 -9.98 16.01 -1.65
C SER A 168 -10.92 16.89 -2.49
N LEU A 169 -11.22 16.51 -3.74
CA LEU A 169 -12.15 17.26 -4.61
C LEU A 169 -13.61 16.98 -4.21
N LYS A 170 -14.45 18.02 -4.29
CA LYS A 170 -15.89 17.91 -3.96
C LYS A 170 -16.58 16.85 -4.83
N GLY A 171 -17.40 16.01 -4.19
CA GLY A 171 -18.23 15.01 -4.87
C GLY A 171 -17.56 13.67 -5.14
N LYS A 172 -16.37 13.41 -4.58
CA LYS A 172 -15.71 12.09 -4.64
C LYS A 172 -16.15 11.21 -3.48
N ALA A 173 -16.49 9.96 -3.79
CA ALA A 173 -17.02 8.98 -2.84
C ALA A 173 -16.08 7.78 -2.60
N ALA A 174 -14.97 7.69 -3.33
CA ALA A 174 -14.01 6.60 -3.24
C ALA A 174 -12.59 7.12 -3.48
N ILE A 175 -11.61 6.48 -2.84
CA ILE A 175 -10.18 6.79 -2.92
C ILE A 175 -9.46 5.53 -3.41
N GLY A 176 -8.64 5.68 -4.47
CA GLY A 176 -7.73 4.63 -4.91
C GLY A 176 -6.36 4.73 -4.24
N GLY A 177 -5.37 4.04 -4.81
CA GLY A 177 -3.98 4.06 -4.38
C GLY A 177 -3.66 3.07 -3.26
N ALA A 178 -2.36 2.98 -2.96
CA ALA A 178 -1.80 2.10 -1.94
C ALA A 178 -2.07 2.61 -0.51
N LEU A 179 -3.36 2.70 -0.12
CA LEU A 179 -3.78 3.26 1.18
C LEU A 179 -3.20 2.50 2.37
N GLN A 180 -2.77 1.25 2.18
CA GLN A 180 -2.05 0.47 3.19
C GLN A 180 -0.78 1.19 3.64
N LEU A 181 -0.12 1.97 2.77
CA LEU A 181 1.06 2.77 3.15
C LEU A 181 0.73 3.81 4.24
N LEU A 182 -0.48 4.37 4.23
CA LEU A 182 -0.95 5.32 5.25
C LEU A 182 -1.31 4.64 6.57
N GLN A 183 -1.44 3.32 6.59
CA GLN A 183 -1.75 2.54 7.78
C GLN A 183 -0.49 2.15 8.55
N PHE A 184 0.71 2.52 8.11
CA PHE A 184 1.93 2.23 8.86
C PHE A 184 2.27 3.39 9.79
N ILE A 185 2.20 3.13 11.10
CA ILE A 185 2.73 4.04 12.11
C ILE A 185 4.03 3.44 12.62
N TRP A 186 5.15 4.10 12.32
CA TRP A 186 6.43 3.80 12.95
C TRP A 186 6.36 4.21 14.42
N GLN A 187 6.58 3.26 15.32
CA GLN A 187 6.70 3.53 16.74
C GLN A 187 8.06 3.03 17.23
N PRO A 188 8.75 3.78 18.10
CA PRO A 188 9.87 3.26 18.86
C PRO A 188 9.44 1.96 19.57
N TYR A 189 10.30 0.95 19.55
CA TYR A 189 10.01 -0.30 20.24
C TYR A 189 10.02 -0.07 21.76
N ASP A 190 8.94 -0.44 22.45
CA ASP A 190 8.90 -0.41 23.91
C ASP A 190 9.52 -1.71 24.45
N MET A 191 10.58 -1.59 25.24
CA MET A 191 11.54 -2.66 25.56
C MET A 191 11.07 -3.62 26.67
N ASP A 192 9.78 -3.64 27.00
CA ASP A 192 9.22 -4.40 28.14
C ASP A 192 8.98 -5.90 27.88
N SER A 193 9.57 -6.50 26.83
CA SER A 193 9.41 -7.93 26.50
C SER A 193 10.70 -8.74 26.68
N ASP A 194 10.79 -9.47 27.79
CA ASP A 194 11.93 -10.35 28.14
C ASP A 194 12.28 -11.38 27.05
N ARG A 195 11.30 -11.80 26.24
CA ARG A 195 11.49 -12.76 25.14
C ARG A 195 12.25 -12.18 23.95
N ILE A 196 12.17 -10.87 23.75
CA ILE A 196 12.73 -10.16 22.60
C ILE A 196 14.12 -9.62 22.93
N MET A 197 14.35 -9.29 24.21
CA MET A 197 15.68 -8.94 24.74
C MET A 197 16.73 -10.02 24.45
N ALA A 198 16.34 -11.30 24.49
CA ALA A 198 17.23 -12.42 24.16
C ALA A 198 17.63 -12.48 22.67
N TYR A 199 16.83 -11.91 21.78
CA TYR A 199 17.09 -11.85 20.33
C TYR A 199 17.73 -10.51 19.90
N ALA A 200 17.40 -9.42 20.60
CA ALA A 200 17.85 -8.06 20.27
C ALA A 200 19.25 -7.72 20.80
N ALA A 201 19.81 -8.49 21.74
CA ALA A 201 21.14 -8.25 22.29
C ALA A 201 22.26 -8.26 21.23
N ASP A 202 22.03 -8.92 20.09
CA ASP A 202 22.98 -9.02 18.99
C ASP A 202 22.82 -7.91 17.92
N PHE A 203 21.76 -7.11 18.00
CA PHE A 203 21.45 -6.04 17.05
C PHE A 203 21.46 -4.67 17.76
N THR A 204 22.09 -3.67 17.14
CA THR A 204 22.16 -2.29 17.65
C THR A 204 20.78 -1.73 18.06
N PRO A 205 20.70 -0.84 19.08
CA PRO A 205 19.48 -0.55 19.84
C PRO A 205 18.39 0.27 19.12
N GLU A 206 18.43 0.37 17.79
CA GLU A 206 17.40 1.05 16.99
C GLU A 206 16.37 0.03 16.46
N LEU A 207 15.76 -0.73 17.36
CA LEU A 207 14.63 -1.58 16.99
C LEU A 207 13.41 -0.68 16.80
N TRP A 208 12.83 -0.68 15.60
CA TRP A 208 11.58 0.00 15.29
C TRP A 208 10.46 -1.04 15.16
N ARG A 209 9.25 -0.72 15.61
CA ARG A 209 8.04 -1.52 15.32
C ARG A 209 7.10 -0.76 14.40
N SER A 210 6.51 -1.46 13.44
CA SER A 210 5.34 -0.99 12.70
C SER A 210 4.07 -1.36 13.47
N ALA A 211 3.22 -0.39 13.78
CA ALA A 211 1.85 -0.64 14.20
C ALA A 211 0.90 -0.34 13.03
N CYS A 212 0.08 -1.31 12.64
CA CYS A 212 -0.95 -1.12 11.63
C CYS A 212 -2.33 -1.07 12.30
N PRO A 213 -2.93 0.11 12.52
CA PRO A 213 -4.34 0.16 12.88
C PRO A 213 -5.14 -0.36 11.68
N LEU A 214 -5.87 -1.45 11.87
CA LEU A 214 -6.84 -1.94 10.90
C LEU A 214 -7.90 -0.85 10.70
N ILE A 215 -7.85 -0.14 9.57
CA ILE A 215 -8.93 0.79 9.20
C ILE A 215 -10.17 -0.05 8.89
N PHE A 216 -11.12 -0.01 9.82
CA PHE A 216 -12.43 -0.62 9.67
C PHE A 216 -13.34 0.39 8.96
N TYR A 217 -13.65 0.17 7.68
CA TYR A 217 -14.47 1.07 6.83
C TYR A 217 -15.92 1.29 7.31
N ALA A 218 -16.33 0.69 8.45
CA ALA A 218 -17.68 0.86 9.02
C ALA A 218 -17.78 2.04 10.02
N ILE A 219 -16.68 2.71 10.36
CA ILE A 219 -16.68 3.87 11.24
C ILE A 219 -16.10 5.07 10.48
N VAL A 220 -16.98 5.88 9.90
CA VAL A 220 -16.63 7.25 9.52
C VAL A 220 -16.72 8.08 10.80
N GLU A 221 -15.65 8.14 11.57
CA GLU A 221 -15.52 9.20 12.56
C GLU A 221 -15.29 10.50 11.80
N ILE A 222 -16.37 11.28 11.65
CA ILE A 222 -16.29 12.66 11.20
C ILE A 222 -15.52 13.41 12.28
N ILE A 223 -14.25 13.71 12.02
CA ILE A 223 -13.50 14.67 12.81
C ILE A 223 -14.12 16.04 12.52
N ILE A 224 -14.97 16.50 13.43
CA ILE A 224 -15.42 17.89 13.46
C ILE A 224 -14.29 18.66 14.14
N PRO A 225 -13.61 19.61 13.47
CA PRO A 225 -12.58 20.41 14.12
C PRO A 225 -13.23 21.22 15.24
N SER A 226 -12.85 20.95 16.48
CA SER A 226 -13.19 21.77 17.65
C SER A 226 -12.45 23.11 17.54
N GLY A 227 -13.02 24.01 16.75
CA GLY A 227 -12.40 25.30 16.44
C GLY A 227 -13.29 26.24 15.63
N PHE A 228 -14.60 26.22 15.83
CA PHE A 228 -15.48 27.27 15.31
C PHE A 228 -16.70 27.40 16.22
N PHE A 229 -16.61 28.27 17.22
CA PHE A 229 -17.65 29.12 17.81
C PHE A 229 -17.10 29.70 19.12
N ALA A 230 -16.24 30.70 19.00
CA ALA A 230 -16.08 31.71 20.04
C ALA A 230 -16.62 33.02 19.48
N ASN A 231 -17.57 33.61 20.22
CA ASN A 231 -18.24 34.90 20.03
C ASN A 231 -19.40 34.92 19.03
N LEU A 232 -20.61 34.91 19.57
CA LEU A 232 -21.72 35.82 19.22
C LEU A 232 -22.78 35.73 20.34
N GLY A 233 -22.91 36.80 21.13
CA GLY A 233 -23.98 37.00 22.11
C GLY A 233 -23.50 37.20 23.54
#